data_AF-A0A958LR08-F1
#
_entry.id   AF-A0A958LR08-F1
#
_cell.length_a   1.000
_cell.length_b   1.000
_cell.length_c   1.000
_cell.angle_alpha   90.00
_cell.angle_beta   90.00
_cell.angle_gamma   90.00
#
_symmetry.space_group_name_H-M   'P 1'
#
loop_
_entity.id
_entity.type
_entity.pdbx_description
1 polymer ?
#
loop_
_entity_poly.entity_id
_entity_poly.type
_entity_poly.pdbx_seq_one_letter_code
_entity_poly.pdbx_strand_id
1 'polypeptide(L)' 'MKPKKFATQIDEETLEDLKSYAAETGRSISSVVNEAVVEYLAKSRVRPVFLSAMDEVLKDNEELLKRLAK' A
#
# COMPACT_ATOMS: atom_id res chain seq x y z
N MET A 1 19.01 -3.60 7.71
CA MET A 1 19.48 -2.59 6.72
C MET A 1 19.59 -1.23 7.40
N LYS A 2 20.56 -0.39 7.03
CA LYS A 2 20.65 0.98 7.57
C LYS A 2 19.62 1.89 6.89
N PRO A 3 18.89 2.75 7.62
CA PRO A 3 17.96 3.70 7.01
C PRO A 3 18.70 4.70 6.12
N LYS A 4 18.10 5.07 5.00
CA LYS A 4 18.58 6.13 4.10
C LYS A 4 17.77 7.40 4.35
N LYS A 5 18.42 8.57 4.24
CA LYS A 5 17.72 9.85 4.32
C LYS A 5 16.71 9.96 3.18
N PHE A 6 15.49 10.34 3.54
CA PHE A 6 14.39 10.60 2.63
C PHE A 6 13.77 11.93 3.05
N ALA A 7 13.69 12.87 2.13
CA ALA A 7 13.06 14.18 2.34
C ALA A 7 11.89 14.31 1.38
N THR A 8 10.74 14.72 1.89
CA THR A 8 9.51 14.98 1.14
C THR A 8 8.72 16.06 1.87
N GLN A 9 7.69 16.57 1.20
CA GLN A 9 6.72 17.47 1.79
C GLN A 9 5.51 16.69 2.31
N ILE A 10 4.87 17.23 3.34
CA ILE A 10 3.64 16.73 3.95
C ILE A 10 2.86 17.95 4.45
N ASP A 11 1.53 17.87 4.42
CA ASP A 11 0.66 18.95 4.88
C ASP A 11 0.87 19.23 6.38
N GLU A 12 0.70 20.50 6.78
CA GLU A 12 1.00 20.96 8.14
C GLU A 12 0.16 20.25 9.20
N GLU A 13 -1.14 20.14 8.97
CA GLU A 13 -2.08 19.43 9.86
C GLU A 13 -1.66 17.96 10.03
N THR A 14 -1.36 17.28 8.93
CA THR A 14 -0.92 15.87 8.95
C THR A 14 0.43 15.69 9.64
N LEU A 15 1.34 16.66 9.51
CA LEU A 15 2.60 16.64 10.23
C LEU A 15 2.38 16.77 11.75
N GLU A 16 1.45 17.60 12.19
CA GLU A 16 1.15 17.79 13.61
C GLU A 16 0.48 16.56 14.23
N ASP A 17 -0.45 15.93 13.51
CA ASP A 17 -1.03 14.64 13.90
C ASP A 17 0.04 13.56 14.04
N LEU A 18 0.96 13.48 13.06
CA LEU A 18 2.05 12.50 13.08
C LEU A 18 2.99 12.71 14.27
N LYS A 19 3.32 13.96 14.60
CA LYS A 19 4.14 14.28 15.79
C LYS A 19 3.42 13.89 17.07
N SER A 20 2.13 14.22 17.19
CA SER A 20 1.31 13.92 18.35
C SER A 20 1.24 12.41 18.58
N TYR A 21 0.91 11.66 17.54
CA TYR A 21 0.90 10.19 17.59
C TYR A 21 2.26 9.60 17.98
N ALA A 22 3.35 10.10 17.40
CA ALA A 22 4.70 9.64 17.72
C ALA A 22 5.05 9.90 19.19
N ALA A 23 4.68 11.06 19.73
CA ALA A 23 4.90 11.43 21.14
C ALA A 23 4.06 10.55 22.08
N GLU A 24 2.77 10.38 21.81
CA GLU A 24 1.85 9.57 22.62
C GLU A 24 2.26 8.11 22.69
N THR A 25 2.78 7.56 21.58
CA THR A 25 3.19 6.16 21.50
C THR A 25 4.65 5.93 21.86
N GLY A 26 5.42 6.98 22.16
CA GLY A 26 6.86 6.91 22.42
C GLY A 26 7.68 6.43 21.21
N ARG A 27 7.14 6.58 19.99
CA ARG A 27 7.76 6.13 18.75
C ARG A 27 8.50 7.27 18.06
N SER A 28 9.48 6.95 17.22
CA SER A 28 10.10 7.94 16.35
C SER A 28 9.27 8.17 15.08
N ILE A 29 9.23 9.41 14.60
CA ILE A 29 8.56 9.77 13.32
C ILE A 29 9.06 8.88 12.18
N SER A 30 10.38 8.65 12.10
CA SER A 30 10.96 7.79 11.06
C SER A 30 10.45 6.35 11.11
N SER A 31 10.18 5.81 12.31
CA SER A 31 9.62 4.45 12.44
C SER A 31 8.18 4.40 11.94
N VAL A 32 7.36 5.37 12.32
CA VAL A 32 5.95 5.46 11.93
C VAL A 32 5.82 5.64 10.41
N VAL A 33 6.59 6.56 9.82
CA VAL A 33 6.58 6.79 8.37
C VAL A 33 7.02 5.55 7.61
N ASN A 34 8.08 4.86 8.07
CA ASN A 34 8.56 3.67 7.38
C ASN A 34 7.52 2.53 7.42
N GLU A 35 6.85 2.33 8.56
CA GLU A 35 5.77 1.35 8.69
C GLU A 35 4.59 1.70 7.79
N ALA A 36 4.11 2.94 7.82
CA ALA A 36 3.00 3.41 6.99
C ALA A 36 3.29 3.23 5.49
N VAL A 37 4.50 3.55 5.04
CA VAL A 37 4.92 3.34 3.64
C VAL A 37 4.94 1.85 3.28
N VAL A 38 5.46 0.99 4.16
CA VAL A 38 5.48 -0.47 3.93
C VAL A 38 4.05 -1.01 3.83
N GLU A 39 3.17 -0.64 4.75
CA GLU A 39 1.77 -1.04 4.73
C GLU A 39 1.05 -0.56 3.47
N TYR A 40 1.25 0.71 3.10
CA TYR A 40 0.65 1.27 1.90
C TYR A 40 1.11 0.53 0.65
N LEU A 41 2.41 0.25 0.52
CA LEU A 41 2.95 -0.53 -0.60
C LEU A 41 2.41 -1.97 -0.61
N ALA A 42 2.21 -2.59 0.55
CA ALA A 42 1.64 -3.91 0.65
C ALA A 42 0.14 -3.93 0.26
N LYS A 43 -0.61 -2.87 0.58
CA LYS A 43 -2.04 -2.72 0.22
C LYS A 43 -2.24 -2.34 -1.24
N SER A 44 -1.39 -1.44 -1.76
CA SER A 44 -1.49 -0.90 -3.13
C SER A 44 -1.01 -1.87 -4.20
N ARG A 45 -0.11 -2.79 -3.86
CA ARG A 45 0.25 -3.88 -4.78
C ARG A 45 -0.92 -4.84 -4.86
N VAL A 46 -1.55 -4.94 -6.03
CA VAL A 46 -2.39 -6.08 -6.34
C VAL A 46 -1.55 -7.31 -6.05
N ARG A 47 -2.01 -8.15 -5.11
CA ARG A 47 -1.24 -9.33 -4.69
C ARG A 47 -0.94 -10.14 -5.96
N PRO A 48 0.32 -10.50 -6.25
CA PRO A 48 0.63 -11.32 -7.42
C PRO A 48 -0.21 -12.60 -7.49
N VAL A 49 -0.55 -13.17 -6.33
CA VAL A 49 -1.47 -14.30 -6.19
C VAL A 49 -2.89 -13.98 -6.67
N PHE A 50 -3.40 -12.78 -6.38
CA PHE A 50 -4.71 -12.34 -6.86
C PHE A 50 -4.68 -12.11 -8.37
N LEU A 51 -3.63 -11.49 -8.92
CA LEU A 51 -3.47 -11.38 -10.38
C LEU A 51 -3.45 -12.75 -11.05
N SER A 52 -2.65 -13.70 -10.53
CA SER A 52 -2.59 -15.06 -11.05
C SER A 52 -3.95 -15.77 -10.99
N ALA A 53 -4.67 -15.65 -9.87
CA ALA A 53 -6.00 -16.24 -9.73
C ALA A 53 -7.01 -15.59 -10.68
N MET A 54 -6.90 -14.28 -10.92
CA MET A 54 -7.76 -13.58 -11.88
C MET A 54 -7.45 -14.00 -13.31
N ASP A 55 -6.18 -14.14 -13.68
CA ASP A 55 -5.77 -14.63 -15.00
C ASP A 55 -6.30 -16.06 -15.24
N GLU A 56 -6.25 -16.94 -14.24
CA GLU A 56 -6.83 -18.28 -14.30
C GLU A 56 -8.35 -18.23 -14.50
N VAL A 57 -9.08 -17.44 -13.69
CA VAL A 57 -10.54 -17.31 -13.80
C VAL A 57 -10.95 -16.74 -15.17
N LEU A 58 -10.24 -15.72 -15.66
CA LEU A 58 -10.53 -15.11 -16.97
C LEU A 58 -10.28 -16.11 -18.11
N LYS A 59 -9.23 -16.93 -18.00
CA LYS A 59 -8.93 -17.98 -18.98
C LYS A 59 -9.96 -19.11 -18.96
N ASP A 60 -10.34 -19.58 -17.78
CA ASP A 60 -11.30 -20.68 -17.62
C ASP A 60 -12.71 -20.29 -18.10
N ASN A 61 -13.03 -18.99 -18.08
CA ASN A 61 -14.34 -18.46 -18.46
C ASN A 61 -14.32 -17.69 -19.79
N GLU A 62 -13.27 -17.80 -20.59
CA GLU A 62 -13.07 -17.01 -21.82
C GLU A 62 -14.26 -17.13 -22.80
N GLU A 63 -14.79 -18.34 -22.98
CA GLU A 63 -15.93 -18.61 -23.87
C GLU A 63 -17.24 -18.00 -23.33
N LEU A 64 -17.47 -18.04 -22.02
CA LEU A 64 -18.63 -17.41 -21.38
C LEU A 64 -18.55 -15.88 -21.49
N LEU A 65 -17.37 -15.31 -21.27
CA LEU A 65 -17.12 -13.87 -21.40
C LEU A 65 -17.33 -13.39 -22.84
N LYS A 66 -16.89 -14.16 -23.85
CA LYS A 66 -17.15 -13.87 -25.27
C LYS A 66 -18.63 -13.85 -25.61
N ARG A 67 -19.44 -14.72 -25.01
CA ARG A 67 -20.89 -14.76 -25.20
C ARG A 67 -21.61 -13.62 -24.49
N LEU A 68 -21.11 -13.19 -23.33
CA LEU A 68 -21.65 -12.07 -22.56
C LEU A 68 -21.38 -10.71 -23.20
N ALA A 69 -20.26 -10.58 -23.91
CA ALA A 69 -19.85 -9.36 -24.60
C ALA A 69 -20.59 -9.09 -25.93
N LYS A 70 -21.69 -9.81 -26.19
CA LYS A 70 -22.44 -9.80 -27.44
C LYS A 70 -23.90 -9.42 -27.18
#